data_AF-A0A1P8WK28-F1
#
_entry.id   AF-A0A1P8WK28-F1
#
_cell.length_a   1.000
_cell.length_b   1.000
_cell.length_c   1.000
_cell.angle_alpha   90.00
_cell.angle_beta   90.00
_cell.angle_gamma   90.00
#
_symmetry.space_group_name_H-M   'P 1'
#
loop_
_entity.id
_entity.type
_entity.pdbx_description
1 polymer ?
#
loop_
_entity_poly.entity_id
_entity_poly.type
_entity_poly.pdbx_seq_one_letter_code
_entity_poly.pdbx_strand_id
1 'polypeptide(L)'
;MQIQSPTPVSRIYSIDKMHPAAGSRAAPLKCCNGQFKNGVAKRDQFRSDYDQLVTQLSPREREVYQLLLQGHESKQIALLLSISPSTAEKHRLAVVRKMQTENVVQLLIQKFEATGTLCDYANVSTPQTKAA
;
A
#
# COMPACT_ATOMS: atom_id res chain seq x y z
N MET A 1 -25.86 6.56 -41.76
CA MET A 1 -25.49 5.14 -41.74
C MET A 1 -24.03 5.02 -42.14
N GLN A 2 -23.17 4.61 -41.23
CA GLN A 2 -22.05 3.71 -41.52
C GLN A 2 -21.61 3.12 -40.19
N ILE A 3 -21.91 1.83 -40.07
CA ILE A 3 -21.57 0.94 -38.98
C ILE A 3 -20.15 0.47 -39.26
N GLN A 4 -19.24 0.65 -38.31
CA GLN A 4 -18.01 -0.14 -38.24
C GLN A 4 -17.82 -0.59 -36.78
N SER A 5 -18.08 -1.87 -36.56
CA SER A 5 -17.64 -2.69 -35.43
C SER A 5 -16.47 -3.58 -35.90
N PRO A 6 -15.83 -4.38 -35.02
CA PRO A 6 -15.06 -4.03 -33.82
C PRO A 6 -13.59 -4.53 -33.91
N THR A 7 -12.71 -3.96 -33.08
CA THR A 7 -11.37 -4.41 -32.57
C THR A 7 -10.49 -5.44 -33.33
N PRO A 8 -9.16 -5.33 -33.18
CA PRO A 8 -8.54 -6.27 -32.25
C PRO A 8 -7.57 -5.57 -31.28
N VAL A 9 -7.97 -5.47 -30.01
CA VAL A 9 -7.05 -5.11 -28.92
C VAL A 9 -6.39 -6.40 -28.42
N SER A 10 -5.58 -7.04 -29.26
CA SER A 10 -4.91 -8.32 -28.97
C SER A 10 -3.40 -8.18 -28.72
N ARG A 11 -2.95 -7.06 -28.12
CA ARG A 11 -1.53 -6.85 -27.77
C ARG A 11 -1.25 -6.76 -26.27
N ILE A 12 -2.21 -7.16 -25.43
CA ILE A 12 -2.12 -7.02 -23.97
C ILE A 12 -1.29 -8.14 -23.31
N TYR A 13 -0.86 -9.20 -23.99
CA TYR A 13 -0.18 -10.31 -23.31
C TYR A 13 1.08 -10.80 -24.03
N SER A 14 2.12 -9.96 -24.00
CA SER A 14 3.50 -10.43 -23.89
C SER A 14 3.98 -10.13 -22.48
N ILE A 15 3.45 -10.86 -21.50
CA ILE A 15 4.08 -10.96 -20.18
C ILE A 15 5.17 -12.02 -20.35
N ASP A 16 6.37 -11.54 -20.72
CA ASP A 16 7.57 -12.32 -20.50
C ASP A 16 7.63 -12.68 -19.01
N LYS A 17 7.85 -13.96 -18.74
CA LYS A 17 7.88 -14.53 -17.40
C LYS A 17 8.91 -13.79 -16.54
N MET A 18 8.46 -13.03 -15.55
CA MET A 18 9.27 -12.71 -14.39
C MET A 18 8.54 -13.18 -13.13
N HIS A 19 8.92 -14.37 -12.68
CA HIS A 19 8.65 -14.81 -11.31
C HIS A 19 9.44 -13.91 -10.36
N PRO A 20 8.82 -13.30 -9.34
CA PRO A 20 9.56 -12.67 -8.27
C PRO A 20 10.19 -13.79 -7.42
N ALA A 21 11.51 -13.96 -7.56
CA ALA A 21 12.28 -14.77 -6.65
C ALA A 21 12.14 -14.20 -5.23
N ALA A 22 11.63 -15.04 -4.34
CA ALA A 22 11.59 -14.79 -2.92
C ALA A 22 12.97 -14.38 -2.37
N GLY A 23 12.96 -13.41 -1.44
CA GLY A 23 13.93 -13.34 -0.36
C GLY A 23 15.40 -13.16 -0.72
N SER A 24 15.78 -11.98 -1.22
CA SER A 24 17.15 -11.50 -1.06
C SER A 24 17.27 -10.68 0.22
N ARG A 25 17.42 -11.36 1.37
CA ARG A 25 18.21 -10.80 2.48
C ARG A 25 19.63 -10.71 1.96
N ALA A 26 19.96 -9.61 1.30
CA ALA A 26 21.31 -9.35 0.85
C ALA A 26 22.22 -9.41 2.08
N ALA A 27 23.05 -10.45 2.15
CA ALA A 27 24.21 -10.46 3.02
C ALA A 27 24.99 -9.16 2.78
N PRO A 28 25.55 -8.54 3.83
CA PRO A 28 26.26 -7.28 3.64
C PRO A 28 27.45 -7.54 2.73
N LEU A 29 27.43 -6.92 1.54
CA LEU A 29 28.61 -6.77 0.73
C LEU A 29 29.65 -6.05 1.59
N LYS A 30 30.70 -6.76 1.99
CA LYS A 30 31.90 -6.17 2.59
C LYS A 30 32.52 -5.23 1.56
N CYS A 31 32.19 -3.94 1.64
CA CYS A 31 33.05 -2.92 1.08
C CYS A 31 34.28 -2.80 1.98
N CYS A 32 35.42 -3.26 1.50
CA CYS A 32 36.70 -2.86 2.06
C CYS A 32 36.83 -1.34 1.93
N ASN A 33 36.88 -0.67 3.08
CA ASN A 33 37.28 0.72 3.29
C ASN A 33 36.51 1.81 2.51
N GLY A 34 35.51 2.41 3.16
CA GLY A 34 34.88 3.65 2.69
C GLY A 34 33.85 4.16 3.68
N GLN A 35 34.11 5.33 4.28
CA GLN A 35 33.34 5.92 5.36
C GLN A 35 31.99 6.48 4.87
N PHE A 36 30.95 5.65 4.74
CA PHE A 36 29.55 6.10 4.57
C PHE A 36 28.82 6.10 5.92
N LYS A 37 29.31 6.84 6.91
CA LYS A 37 28.87 6.66 8.31
C LYS A 37 27.51 7.27 8.69
N ASN A 38 26.86 8.07 7.83
CA ASN A 38 25.70 8.86 8.27
C ASN A 38 24.37 8.60 7.52
N GLY A 39 24.32 7.69 6.55
CA GLY A 39 23.11 7.46 5.73
C GLY A 39 22.16 6.37 6.21
N VAL A 40 22.67 5.36 6.92
CA VAL A 40 21.89 4.16 7.31
C VAL A 40 21.14 4.32 8.64
N ALA A 41 21.76 4.95 9.65
CA ALA A 41 21.17 5.08 10.98
C ALA A 41 19.82 5.84 10.99
N LYS A 42 19.65 6.83 10.10
CA LYS A 42 18.43 7.64 10.03
C LYS A 42 17.24 6.87 9.44
N ARG A 43 17.49 5.91 8.53
CA ARG A 43 16.45 5.07 7.93
C ARG A 43 15.97 3.99 8.90
N ASP A 44 16.89 3.43 9.69
CA ASP A 44 16.58 2.40 10.67
C ASP A 44 15.69 2.94 11.81
N GLN A 45 15.95 4.17 12.28
CA GLN A 45 15.12 4.87 13.27
C GLN A 45 13.69 5.07 12.76
N PHE A 46 13.55 5.64 11.56
CA PHE A 46 12.23 5.89 10.97
C PHE A 46 11.39 4.62 10.80
N ARG A 47 12.04 3.52 10.39
CA ARG A 47 11.37 2.23 10.27
C ARG A 47 10.89 1.71 11.61
N SER A 48 11.71 1.81 12.65
CA SER A 48 11.34 1.42 14.02
C SER A 48 10.14 2.24 14.52
N ASP A 49 10.16 3.55 14.29
CA ASP A 49 9.06 4.44 14.71
C ASP A 49 7.77 4.10 13.96
N TYR A 50 7.86 3.86 12.64
CA TYR A 50 6.74 3.41 11.83
C TYR A 50 6.14 2.08 12.31
N ASP A 51 6.98 1.08 12.60
CA ASP A 51 6.53 -0.22 13.09
C ASP A 51 5.83 -0.11 14.46
N GLN A 52 6.29 0.80 15.33
CA GLN A 52 5.63 1.11 16.59
C GLN A 52 4.24 1.73 16.37
N LEU A 53 4.12 2.70 15.46
CA LEU A 53 2.83 3.32 15.12
C LEU A 53 1.84 2.28 14.57
N VAL A 54 2.29 1.38 13.68
CA VAL A 54 1.44 0.32 13.10
C VAL A 54 0.97 -0.69 14.16
N THR A 55 1.79 -0.91 15.19
CA THR A 55 1.44 -1.80 16.32
C THR A 55 0.37 -1.19 17.23
N GLN A 56 0.25 0.14 17.30
CA GLN A 56 -0.78 0.84 18.09
C GLN A 56 -2.18 0.85 17.43
N LEU A 57 -2.28 0.46 16.15
CA LEU A 57 -3.55 0.30 15.48
C LEU A 57 -4.32 -0.88 16.04
N SER A 58 -5.60 -0.66 16.37
CA SER A 58 -6.52 -1.75 16.70
C SER A 58 -6.74 -2.67 15.50
N PRO A 59 -7.22 -3.90 15.71
CA PRO A 59 -7.47 -4.84 14.61
C PRO A 59 -8.35 -4.25 13.51
N ARG A 60 -9.43 -3.54 13.90
CA ARG A 60 -10.36 -2.94 12.94
C ARG A 60 -9.76 -1.74 12.21
N GLU A 61 -8.96 -0.93 12.90
CA GLU A 61 -8.22 0.18 12.26
C GLU A 61 -7.16 -0.34 11.29
N ARG A 62 -6.53 -1.50 11.58
CA ARG A 62 -5.54 -2.12 10.71
C ARG A 62 -6.16 -2.58 9.39
N GLU A 63 -7.36 -3.14 9.42
CA GLU A 63 -8.09 -3.52 8.21
C GLU A 63 -8.41 -2.27 7.35
N VAL A 64 -8.91 -1.20 7.99
CA VAL A 64 -9.16 0.08 7.32
C VAL A 64 -7.87 0.67 6.74
N TYR A 65 -6.77 0.61 7.50
CA TYR A 65 -5.45 1.04 7.07
C TYR A 65 -4.99 0.30 5.80
N GLN A 66 -5.14 -1.02 5.75
CA GLN A 66 -4.80 -1.82 4.56
C GLN A 66 -5.61 -1.40 3.33
N LEU A 67 -6.92 -1.18 3.50
CA LEU A 67 -7.78 -0.73 2.40
C LEU A 67 -7.45 0.71 1.94
N LEU A 68 -7.04 1.58 2.86
CA LEU A 68 -6.55 2.92 2.51
C LEU A 68 -5.25 2.87 1.70
N LEU A 69 -4.32 1.98 2.06
CA LEU A 69 -3.09 1.76 1.28
C LEU A 69 -3.38 1.23 -0.13
N GLN A 70 -4.49 0.52 -0.31
CA GLN A 70 -4.97 0.07 -1.62
C GLN A 70 -5.67 1.17 -2.43
N GLY A 71 -5.90 2.35 -1.83
CA GLY A 71 -6.56 3.48 -2.48
C GLY A 71 -8.09 3.45 -2.40
N HIS A 72 -8.67 2.68 -1.48
CA HIS A 72 -10.12 2.67 -1.29
C HIS A 72 -10.64 3.90 -0.55
N GLU A 73 -11.77 4.44 -1.00
CA GLU A 73 -12.47 5.52 -0.32
C GLU A 73 -13.31 5.02 0.87
N SER A 74 -13.65 5.90 1.82
CA SER A 74 -14.46 5.53 3.01
C SER A 74 -15.77 4.81 2.67
N LYS A 75 -16.41 5.17 1.56
CA LYS A 75 -17.64 4.49 1.08
C LYS A 75 -17.37 3.06 0.60
N GLN A 76 -16.27 2.84 -0.11
CA GLN A 76 -15.88 1.51 -0.58
C GLN A 76 -15.44 0.63 0.59
N ILE A 77 -14.67 1.19 1.52
CA ILE A 77 -14.26 0.52 2.77
C ILE A 77 -15.49 0.09 3.56
N ALA A 78 -16.51 0.94 3.67
CA ALA A 78 -17.76 0.62 4.33
C ALA A 78 -18.47 -0.59 3.71
N LEU A 79 -18.48 -0.68 2.38
CA LEU A 79 -19.06 -1.82 1.65
C LEU A 79 -18.24 -3.10 1.87
N LEU A 80 -16.90 -3.03 1.74
CA LEU A 80 -16.00 -4.17 1.90
C LEU A 80 -16.05 -4.75 3.31
N LEU A 81 -16.17 -3.88 4.32
CA LEU A 81 -16.18 -4.25 5.73
C LEU A 81 -17.59 -4.43 6.31
N SER A 82 -18.64 -4.24 5.50
CA SER A 82 -20.06 -4.31 5.90
C SER A 82 -20.39 -3.41 7.11
N ILE A 83 -19.89 -2.17 7.11
CA ILE A 83 -20.13 -1.16 8.16
C ILE A 83 -20.80 0.09 7.57
N SER A 84 -21.35 0.93 8.43
CA SER A 84 -21.90 2.22 8.01
C SER A 84 -20.79 3.15 7.47
N PRO A 85 -21.05 3.98 6.45
CA PRO A 85 -20.06 4.91 5.89
C PRO A 85 -19.57 5.93 6.92
N SER A 86 -20.44 6.34 7.85
CA SER A 86 -20.07 7.20 8.99
C SER A 86 -19.11 6.52 9.96
N THR A 87 -19.19 5.20 10.13
CA THR A 87 -18.30 4.40 10.98
C THR A 87 -16.96 4.18 10.29
N ALA A 88 -16.95 3.91 8.98
CA ALA A 88 -15.72 3.84 8.18
C ALA A 88 -14.93 5.15 8.24
N GLU A 89 -15.63 6.29 8.17
CA GLU A 89 -15.01 7.61 8.32
C GLU A 89 -14.37 7.81 9.69
N LYS A 90 -15.08 7.44 10.77
CA LYS A 90 -14.52 7.47 12.13
C LYS A 90 -13.25 6.62 12.24
N HIS A 91 -13.25 5.41 11.67
CA HIS A 91 -12.06 4.57 11.66
C HIS A 91 -10.93 5.18 10.82
N ARG A 92 -11.21 5.78 9.66
CA ARG A 92 -10.21 6.50 8.85
C ARG A 92 -9.56 7.63 9.63
N LEU A 93 -10.37 8.45 10.32
CA LEU A 93 -9.88 9.54 11.15
C LEU A 93 -9.04 9.03 12.32
N ALA A 94 -9.45 7.92 12.96
CA ALA A 94 -8.68 7.31 14.04
C ALA A 94 -7.32 6.78 13.53
N VAL A 95 -7.29 6.14 12.36
CA VAL A 95 -6.05 5.66 11.72
C VAL A 95 -5.11 6.82 11.43
N VAL A 96 -5.59 7.88 10.76
CA VAL A 96 -4.78 9.05 10.38
C VAL A 96 -4.21 9.75 11.63
N ARG A 97 -5.03 9.91 12.68
CA ARG A 97 -4.59 10.46 13.97
C ARG A 97 -3.51 9.60 14.64
N LYS A 98 -3.68 8.27 14.65
CA LYS A 98 -2.69 7.34 15.25
C LYS A 98 -1.40 7.25 14.43
N MET A 99 -1.48 7.42 13.12
CA MET A 99 -0.31 7.50 12.23
C MET A 99 0.39 8.86 12.29
N GLN A 100 -0.19 9.85 13.00
CA GLN A 100 0.32 11.21 13.09
C GLN A 100 0.45 11.90 11.72
N THR A 101 -0.45 11.59 10.79
CA THR A 101 -0.51 12.21 9.47
C THR A 101 -1.74 13.10 9.33
N GLU A 102 -1.71 14.01 8.38
CA GLU A 102 -2.88 14.86 8.07
C GLU A 102 -3.69 14.32 6.89
N ASN A 103 -3.03 13.57 6.00
CA ASN A 103 -3.62 13.09 4.76
C ASN A 103 -3.23 11.64 4.49
N VAL A 104 -4.12 10.92 3.80
CA VAL A 104 -3.88 9.57 3.27
C VAL A 104 -2.65 9.54 2.37
N VAL A 105 -2.40 10.62 1.60
CA VAL A 105 -1.19 10.74 0.76
C VAL A 105 0.08 10.72 1.62
N GLN A 106 0.10 11.44 2.74
CA GLN A 106 1.25 11.46 3.65
C GLN A 106 1.47 10.10 4.28
N LEU A 107 0.39 9.39 4.61
CA LEU A 107 0.43 8.01 5.11
C LEU A 107 1.04 7.04 4.07
N LEU A 108 0.72 7.21 2.77
CA LEU A 108 1.33 6.44 1.68
C LEU A 108 2.83 6.73 1.54
N ILE A 109 3.22 8.01 1.61
CA ILE A 109 4.63 8.43 1.56
C ILE A 109 5.39 7.80 2.73
N GLN A 110 4.85 7.90 3.96
CA GLN A 110 5.45 7.32 5.16
C GLN A 110 5.61 5.80 5.05
N LYS A 111 4.60 5.08 4.53
CA LYS A 111 4.68 3.64 4.25
C LYS A 111 5.81 3.34 3.26
N PHE A 112 5.91 4.12 2.19
CA PHE A 112 6.92 3.94 1.16
C PHE A 112 8.33 4.19 1.70
N GLU A 113 8.53 5.21 2.53
CA GLU A 113 9.82 5.51 3.16
C GLU A 113 10.26 4.41 4.14
N ALA A 114 9.32 3.83 4.89
CA ALA A 114 9.61 2.78 5.87
C ALA A 114 9.93 1.42 5.23
N THR A 115 9.22 1.06 4.16
CA THR A 115 9.26 -0.31 3.59
C THR A 115 9.92 -0.40 2.23
N GLY A 116 10.00 0.71 1.49
CA GLY A 116 10.44 0.74 0.09
C GLY A 116 9.44 0.14 -0.89
N THR A 117 8.25 -0.25 -0.43
CA THR A 117 7.18 -0.87 -1.23
C THR A 117 5.84 -0.21 -0.93
N LEU A 118 5.09 0.13 -1.99
CA LEU A 118 3.79 0.80 -1.86
C LEU A 118 2.62 -0.16 -1.63
N CYS A 119 2.74 -1.42 -2.04
CA CYS A 119 1.74 -2.46 -1.78
C CYS A 119 2.24 -3.79 -2.32
N ASP A 120 1.91 -4.89 -1.64
CA ASP A 120 1.93 -6.21 -2.26
C ASP A 120 0.70 -6.27 -3.19
N TYR A 121 0.86 -5.84 -4.44
CA TYR A 121 -0.17 -5.83 -5.50
C TYR A 121 -0.67 -7.24 -5.90
N ALA A 122 -0.29 -8.28 -5.17
CA ALA A 122 -0.48 -9.68 -5.52
C ALA A 122 -1.85 -10.27 -5.12
N ASN A 123 -2.76 -9.54 -4.47
CA ASN A 123 -4.07 -10.12 -4.10
C ASN A 123 -5.27 -9.17 -4.10
N VAL A 124 -5.29 -8.14 -4.94
CA VAL A 124 -6.53 -7.37 -5.16
C VAL A 124 -7.34 -8.07 -6.24
N SER A 125 -8.14 -9.05 -5.81
CA SER A 125 -9.37 -9.39 -6.53
C SER A 125 -10.28 -8.17 -6.40
N THR A 126 -10.20 -7.22 -7.34
CA THR A 126 -11.15 -6.12 -7.39
C THR A 126 -12.56 -6.72 -7.54
N PRO A 127 -13.51 -6.49 -6.62
CA PRO A 127 -14.89 -6.47 -7.03
C PRO A 127 -15.05 -5.17 -7.81
N GLN A 128 -14.86 -5.25 -9.12
CA GLN A 128 -15.32 -4.22 -10.04
C GLN A 128 -16.76 -3.91 -9.64
N THR A 129 -17.04 -2.67 -9.28
CA THR A 129 -18.39 -2.15 -9.25
C THR A 129 -18.96 -2.28 -10.67
N LYS A 130 -19.51 -3.45 -11.00
CA LYS A 130 -20.46 -3.61 -12.08
C LYS A 130 -21.69 -2.81 -11.66
N ALA A 131 -21.78 -1.59 -12.16
CA ALA A 131 -23.05 -0.90 -12.24
C ALA A 131 -23.98 -1.74 -13.13
N ALA A 132 -25.13 -2.09 -12.56
CA ALA A 132 -26.27 -2.65 -13.29
C ALA A 132 -26.89 -1.60 -14.23
#